data_AF-A0A6G2XMS8-F1
#
_entry.id   AF-A0A6G2XMS8-F1
#
_cell.length_a   1.000
_cell.length_b   1.000
_cell.length_c   1.000
_cell.angle_alpha   90.00
_cell.angle_beta   90.00
_cell.angle_gamma   90.00
#
_symmetry.space_group_name_H-M   'P 1'
#
loop_
_entity.id
_entity.type
_entity.pdbx_description
1 polymer ?
#
loop_
_entity_poly.entity_id
_entity_poly.type
_entity_poly.pdbx_seq_one_letter_code
_entity_poly.pdbx_strand_id
1 'polypeptide(L)'
;MSHTFEELVAKQRAADEAHTRVEHLREMYGPPAQVRWTALQSETYETAVRAWRDLARDLQAALADYAHTTGRPRPDVESEVARAAYPDGG
;
A
#
# COMPACT_ATOMS: atom_id res chain seq x y z
N MET A 1 4.51 20.19 -4.99
CA MET A 1 3.09 20.56 -4.87
C MET A 1 2.63 20.00 -3.55
N SER A 2 1.82 20.72 -2.78
CA SER A 2 1.22 20.15 -1.58
C SER A 2 0.27 19.04 -2.02
N HIS A 3 0.44 17.82 -1.50
CA HIS A 3 -0.50 16.74 -1.75
C HIS A 3 -1.90 17.14 -1.29
N THR A 4 -2.96 16.65 -1.95
CA THR A 4 -4.33 16.85 -1.46
C THR A 4 -4.78 15.66 -0.64
N PHE A 5 -5.78 15.86 0.23
CA PHE A 5 -6.34 14.74 1.00
C PHE A 5 -6.89 13.63 0.08
N GLU A 6 -7.58 13.98 -1.00
CA GLU A 6 -8.09 13.02 -1.99
C GLU A 6 -6.97 12.23 -2.68
N GLU A 7 -5.84 12.89 -2.97
CA GLU A 7 -4.66 12.22 -3.51
C GLU A 7 -4.07 11.19 -2.53
N LEU A 8 -4.02 11.51 -1.23
CA LEU A 8 -3.57 10.58 -0.20
C LEU A 8 -4.50 9.36 -0.12
N VAL A 9 -5.81 9.57 -0.20
CA VAL A 9 -6.80 8.49 -0.21
C VAL A 9 -6.63 7.59 -1.44
N ALA A 10 -6.40 8.17 -2.62
CA ALA A 10 -6.14 7.41 -3.83
C ALA A 10 -4.84 6.60 -3.74
N LYS A 11 -3.76 7.19 -3.19
CA LYS A 11 -2.48 6.50 -2.95
C LYS A 11 -2.60 5.36 -1.94
N GLN A 12 -3.37 5.56 -0.86
CA GLN A 12 -3.68 4.52 0.13
C GLN A 12 -4.37 3.33 -0.54
N ARG A 13 -5.46 3.57 -1.28
CA ARG A 13 -6.17 2.51 -2.01
C ARG A 13 -5.26 1.77 -2.99
N ALA A 14 -4.42 2.48 -3.75
CA ALA A 14 -3.49 1.85 -4.68
C ALA A 14 -2.45 0.96 -3.97
N ALA A 15 -1.91 1.41 -2.84
CA ALA A 15 -0.99 0.61 -2.03
C ALA A 15 -1.69 -0.64 -1.47
N ASP A 16 -2.92 -0.51 -0.99
CA ASP A 16 -3.67 -1.62 -0.40
C ASP A 16 -4.17 -2.63 -1.45
N GLU A 17 -4.56 -2.18 -2.65
CA GLU A 17 -4.84 -3.05 -3.80
C GLU A 17 -3.59 -3.84 -4.22
N ALA A 18 -2.43 -3.18 -4.27
CA ALA A 18 -1.17 -3.84 -4.57
C ALA A 18 -0.78 -4.85 -3.46
N HIS A 19 -1.05 -4.53 -2.20
CA HIS A 19 -0.85 -5.45 -1.09
C HIS A 19 -1.77 -6.67 -1.19
N THR A 20 -3.05 -6.46 -1.49
CA THR A 20 -4.03 -7.53 -1.69
C THR A 20 -3.60 -8.48 -2.82
N ARG A 21 -3.03 -7.95 -3.90
CA ARG A 21 -2.46 -8.77 -4.97
C ARG A 21 -1.27 -9.61 -4.49
N VAL A 22 -0.40 -9.08 -3.64
CA VAL A 22 0.71 -9.83 -3.04
C VAL A 22 0.18 -10.99 -2.19
N GLU A 23 -0.81 -10.74 -1.34
CA GLU A 23 -1.42 -11.79 -0.51
C GLU A 23 -2.12 -12.84 -1.37
N HIS A 24 -2.90 -12.45 -2.40
CA HIS A 24 -3.50 -13.40 -3.33
C HIS A 24 -2.46 -14.28 -4.06
N LEU A 25 -1.32 -13.71 -4.48
CA LEU A 25 -0.24 -14.49 -5.10
C LEU A 25 0.34 -15.50 -4.10
N ARG A 26 0.51 -15.10 -2.84
CA ARG A 26 1.01 -15.95 -1.76
C ARG A 26 0.03 -17.09 -1.44
N GLU A 27 -1.26 -16.81 -1.43
CA GLU A 27 -2.32 -17.82 -1.25
C GLU A 27 -2.36 -18.79 -2.43
N MET A 28 -2.27 -18.28 -3.67
CA MET A 28 -2.32 -19.08 -4.90
C MET A 28 -1.12 -20.00 -5.05
N TYR A 29 0.09 -19.53 -4.73
CA TYR A 29 1.32 -20.33 -4.86
C TYR A 29 1.57 -21.23 -3.64
N GLY A 30 0.81 -21.04 -2.57
CA GLY A 30 0.99 -21.72 -1.30
C GLY A 30 2.18 -21.17 -0.50
N PRO A 31 2.24 -21.48 0.81
CA PRO A 31 3.28 -20.97 1.68
C PRO A 31 4.66 -21.41 1.18
N PRO A 32 5.61 -20.47 0.98
CA PRO A 32 6.92 -20.79 0.40
C PRO A 32 7.75 -21.77 1.25
N ALA A 33 7.40 -21.91 2.53
CA ALA A 33 8.00 -22.90 3.43
C ALA A 33 7.56 -24.36 3.13
N GLN A 34 6.45 -24.56 2.41
CA GLN A 34 5.88 -25.87 2.11
C GLN A 34 5.94 -26.22 0.62
N VAL A 35 5.97 -25.22 -0.27
CA VAL A 35 5.99 -25.40 -1.73
C VAL A 35 7.18 -24.66 -2.33
N ARG A 36 8.00 -25.36 -3.14
CA ARG A 36 9.00 -24.69 -3.98
C ARG A 36 8.30 -24.02 -5.15
N TRP A 37 8.28 -22.69 -5.15
CA TRP A 37 7.80 -21.91 -6.28
C TRP A 37 8.70 -22.10 -7.49
N THR A 38 8.10 -22.05 -8.69
CA THR A 38 8.85 -21.98 -9.95
C THR A 38 9.54 -20.62 -10.08
N ALA A 39 10.56 -20.52 -10.92
CA ALA A 39 11.26 -19.26 -11.18
C ALA A 39 10.30 -18.13 -11.61
N LEU A 40 9.34 -18.44 -12.48
CA LEU A 40 8.32 -17.49 -12.95
C LEU A 40 7.38 -17.03 -11.82
N GLN A 41 6.98 -17.94 -10.93
CA GLN A 41 6.14 -17.61 -9.77
C GLN A 41 6.87 -16.70 -8.78
N SER A 42 8.14 -17.01 -8.49
CA SER A 42 9.00 -16.16 -7.66
C SER A 42 9.17 -14.77 -8.27
N GLU A 43 9.50 -14.67 -9.56
CA GLU A 43 9.67 -13.39 -10.26
C GLU A 43 8.38 -12.56 -10.27
N THR A 44 7.23 -13.21 -10.49
CA THR A 44 5.91 -12.56 -10.46
C THR A 44 5.61 -12.01 -9.07
N TYR A 45 5.86 -12.80 -8.03
CA TYR A 45 5.66 -12.39 -6.64
C TYR A 45 6.59 -11.24 -6.24
N GLU A 46 7.88 -11.34 -6.56
CA GLU A 46 8.87 -10.30 -6.27
C GLU A 46 8.52 -8.98 -6.97
N THR A 47 8.03 -9.05 -8.21
CA THR A 47 7.55 -7.87 -8.95
C THR A 47 6.36 -7.22 -8.26
N ALA A 48 5.38 -8.01 -7.83
CA ALA A 48 4.22 -7.51 -7.10
C ALA A 48 4.62 -6.88 -5.75
N VAL A 49 5.51 -7.52 -5.00
CA VAL A 49 6.04 -6.99 -3.73
C VAL A 49 6.79 -5.68 -3.94
N ARG A 50 7.59 -5.58 -5.02
CA ARG A 50 8.30 -4.35 -5.36
C ARG A 50 7.33 -3.23 -5.70
N ALA A 51 6.33 -3.48 -6.54
CA ALA A 51 5.32 -2.50 -6.91
C ALA A 51 4.55 -1.99 -5.67
N TRP A 52 4.12 -2.90 -4.79
CA TRP A 52 3.50 -2.53 -3.52
C TRP A 52 4.41 -1.66 -2.64
N ARG A 53 5.67 -2.05 -2.49
CA ARG A 53 6.65 -1.28 -1.69
C ARG A 53 6.88 0.12 -2.23
N ASP A 54 6.93 0.28 -3.56
CA ASP A 54 7.13 1.57 -4.19
C ASP A 54 5.91 2.48 -3.95
N LEU A 55 4.68 1.95 -4.06
CA LEU A 55 3.44 2.67 -3.73
C LEU A 55 3.37 3.04 -2.24
N ALA A 56 3.70 2.10 -1.35
CA ALA A 56 3.70 2.35 0.08
C ALA A 56 4.72 3.44 0.48
N ARG A 57 5.90 3.47 -0.16
CA ARG A 57 6.90 4.53 0.07
C ARG A 57 6.41 5.89 -0.39
N ASP A 58 5.82 5.95 -1.59
CA ASP A 58 5.25 7.18 -2.14
C ASP A 58 4.12 7.74 -1.25
N LEU A 59 3.20 6.89 -0.79
CA LEU A 59 2.16 7.24 0.16
C LEU A 59 2.73 7.80 1.47
N GLN A 60 3.72 7.13 2.06
CA GLN A 60 4.35 7.56 3.31
C GLN A 60 5.06 8.92 3.17
N ALA A 61 5.67 9.19 2.01
CA ALA A 61 6.25 10.49 1.70
C ALA A 61 5.17 11.56 1.57
N ALA A 62 4.08 11.26 0.87
CA ALA A 62 2.97 12.18 0.65
C ALA A 62 2.24 12.54 1.97
N LEU A 63 2.02 11.56 2.85
CA LEU A 63 1.44 11.77 4.19
C LEU A 63 2.33 12.68 5.05
N ALA A 64 3.65 12.48 5.00
CA ALA A 64 4.59 13.29 5.76
C ALA A 64 4.60 14.75 5.27
N ASP A 65 4.61 14.96 3.95
CA ASP A 65 4.53 16.30 3.35
C ASP A 65 3.18 16.99 3.65
N TYR A 66 2.06 16.26 3.53
CA TYR A 66 0.74 16.79 3.87
C TYR A 66 0.61 17.17 5.34
N ALA A 67 1.04 16.30 6.26
CA ALA A 67 1.03 16.57 7.69
C ALA A 67 1.88 17.81 8.03
N HIS A 68 3.06 17.92 7.42
CA HIS A 68 3.95 19.06 7.60
C HIS A 68 3.31 20.36 7.09
N THR A 69 2.77 20.36 5.87
CA THR A 69 2.18 21.56 5.24
C THR A 69 0.87 22.00 5.90
N THR A 70 0.08 21.07 6.43
CA THR A 70 -1.16 21.37 7.15
C THR A 70 -0.96 21.62 8.65
N GLY A 71 0.25 21.41 9.18
CA GLY A 71 0.55 21.54 10.61
C GLY A 71 -0.16 20.48 11.48
N ARG A 72 -0.59 19.37 10.88
CA ARG A 72 -1.34 18.31 11.57
C ARG A 72 -0.43 17.19 12.04
N PRO A 73 -0.77 16.48 13.12
CA PRO A 73 -0.06 15.27 13.51
C PRO A 73 -0.18 14.21 12.41
N ARG A 74 0.95 13.65 11.98
CA ARG A 74 0.98 12.58 10.97
C ARG A 74 0.08 11.38 11.31
N PRO A 75 0.03 10.87 12.56
CA PRO A 75 -0.85 9.74 12.90
C PRO A 75 -2.34 10.03 12.70
N ASP A 76 -2.75 11.29 12.88
CA ASP A 76 -4.15 11.70 12.70
C ASP A 76 -4.50 11.73 11.21
N VAL A 77 -3.61 12.29 10.37
CA VAL A 77 -3.76 12.29 8.91
C VAL A 77 -3.81 10.86 8.38
N GLU A 78 -2.90 10.00 8.82
CA GLU A 78 -2.86 8.58 8.45
C GLU A 78 -4.17 7.87 8.77
N SER A 79 -4.69 8.07 9.98
CA SER A 79 -5.96 7.46 10.42
C SER A 79 -7.16 7.96 9.61
N GLU A 80 -7.20 9.24 9.27
CA GLU A 80 -8.26 9.82 8.43
C GLU A 80 -8.21 9.32 7.00
N VAL A 81 -7.01 9.26 6.41
CA VAL A 81 -6.80 8.74 5.05
C VAL A 81 -7.19 7.26 4.99
N ALA A 82 -6.79 6.45 5.98
CA ALA A 82 -7.16 5.04 6.05
C ALA A 82 -8.69 4.84 6.15
N ARG A 83 -9.37 5.64 6.98
CA ARG A 83 -10.84 5.61 7.08
C ARG A 83 -11.52 6.04 5.78
N ALA A 84 -11.02 7.07 5.12
CA ALA A 84 -11.58 7.55 3.85
C ALA A 84 -11.30 6.60 2.67
N ALA A 85 -10.20 5.83 2.74
CA ALA A 85 -9.92 4.78 1.78
C ALA A 85 -10.99 3.67 1.82
N TYR A 86 -11.51 3.34 3.02
CA TYR A 86 -12.51 2.30 3.25
C TYR A 86 -13.65 2.78 4.16
N PRO A 87 -14.59 3.59 3.64
CA PRO A 87 -15.65 4.20 4.45
C PRO A 87 -16.65 3.18 5.02
N ASP A 88 -16.76 2.00 4.43
CA ASP A 88 -17.71 0.94 4.83
C ASP A 88 -17.13 -0.16 5.73
N GLY A 89 -15.96 0.09 6.35
CA GLY A 89 -15.32 -0.86 7.28
C GLY A 89 -14.68 -2.06 6.57
N GLY A 90 -13.37 -2.21 6.74
CA GLY A 90 -12.66 -3.45 6.41
C GLY A 90 -13.05 -4.61 7.32
#